data_AF-A0A4Y1ZD02-F1
#
_entry.id   AF-A0A4Y1ZD02-F1
#
_cell.length_a   1.000
_cell.length_b   1.000
_cell.length_c   1.000
_cell.angle_alpha   90.00
_cell.angle_beta   90.00
_cell.angle_gamma   90.00
#
_symmetry.space_group_name_H-M   'P 1'
#
loop_
_entity.id
_entity.type
_entity.pdbx_description
1 polymer ?
#
loop_
_entity_poly.entity_id
_entity_poly.type
_entity_poly.pdbx_seq_one_letter_code
_entity_poly.pdbx_strand_id
1 'polypeptide(L)' 'MKKFSIVIAGGGSTYTPGIVMTLLKHLDRFPIRQLKLYDNDGARQKSDCRCM' A
#
# COMPACT_ATOMS: atom_id res chain seq x y z
N MET A 1 9.62 -16.81 -10.35
CA MET A 1 8.30 -16.15 -10.33
C MET A 1 8.51 -14.64 -10.29
N LYS A 2 7.88 -13.87 -11.18
CA LYS A 2 8.12 -12.42 -11.30
C LYS A 2 7.45 -11.69 -10.12
N LYS A 3 8.21 -10.89 -9.37
CA LYS A 3 7.68 -10.10 -8.25
C LYS A 3 7.28 -8.71 -8.74
N PHE A 4 6.15 -8.20 -8.26
CA PHE A 4 5.62 -6.90 -8.67
C PHE A 4 6.05 -5.79 -7.71
N SER A 5 6.27 -4.59 -8.24
CA SER A 5 6.46 -3.38 -7.45
C SER A 5 5.26 -2.48 -7.72
N ILE A 6 4.52 -2.12 -6.67
CA ILE A 6 3.22 -1.43 -6.78
C ILE A 6 3.31 -0.07 -6.07
N VAL A 7 2.61 0.92 -6.60
CA VAL A 7 2.32 2.17 -5.90
C VAL A 7 0.81 2.35 -5.80
N ILE A 8 0.32 2.72 -4.62
CA ILE A 8 -1.05 3.17 -4.40
C ILE A 8 -1.01 4.70 -4.30
N ALA A 9 -1.65 5.38 -5.24
CA ALA A 9 -1.90 6.82 -5.17
C ALA A 9 -3.20 7.06 -4.38
N GLY A 10 -3.16 7.94 -3.38
CA GLY A 10 -4.22 8.10 -2.37
C GLY A 10 -3.94 7.36 -1.05
N GLY A 11 -2.68 7.29 -0.63
CA GLY A 11 -2.24 6.55 0.56
C GLY A 11 -2.89 7.00 1.88
N GLY A 12 -3.38 8.24 1.97
CA GLY A 12 -4.06 8.79 3.14
C GLY A 12 -5.54 8.41 3.26
N SER A 13 -6.06 7.55 2.38
CA SER A 13 -7.43 7.05 2.48
C SER A 13 -7.62 6.06 3.62
N THR A 14 -8.76 6.16 4.33
CA THR A 14 -9.18 5.19 5.36
C THR A 14 -9.38 3.77 4.82
N TYR A 15 -9.50 3.62 3.49
CA TYR A 15 -9.62 2.33 2.81
C TYR A 15 -8.27 1.68 2.50
N THR A 16 -7.18 2.47 2.47
CA THR A 16 -5.84 1.98 2.11
C THR A 16 -5.40 0.78 2.97
N PRO A 17 -5.57 0.79 4.31
CA PRO A 17 -5.20 -0.37 5.14
C PRO A 17 -5.92 -1.68 4.74
N GLY A 18 -7.20 -1.61 4.40
CA GLY A 18 -7.98 -2.79 3.97
C GLY A 18 -7.50 -3.37 2.63
N ILE A 19 -7.13 -2.49 1.69
CA ILE A 19 -6.55 -2.89 0.40
C ILE A 19 -5.18 -3.56 0.63
N VAL A 20 -4.33 -2.96 1.47
CA VAL A 20 -3.00 -3.54 1.80
C VAL A 20 -3.13 -4.91 2.44
N MET A 21 -4.06 -5.09 3.40
CA MET A 21 -4.30 -6.40 4.01
C MET A 21 -4.77 -7.45 3.01
N THR A 22 -5.60 -7.06 2.05
CA THR A 22 -6.07 -7.97 0.99
C THR A 22 -4.91 -8.38 0.07
N LEU A 23 -4.03 -7.44 -0.29
CA LEU A 23 -2.83 -7.72 -1.08
C LEU A 23 -1.86 -8.66 -0.36
N LEU A 24 -1.66 -8.47 0.96
CA LEU A 24 -0.80 -9.34 1.76
C LEU A 24 -1.36 -10.76 1.91
N LYS A 25 -2.69 -10.92 1.98
CA LYS A 25 -3.34 -12.24 2.02
C LYS A 25 -3.21 -13.04 0.72
N HIS A 26 -2.91 -12.38 -0.40
CA HIS A 26 -2.84 -12.99 -1.73
C HIS A 26 -1.43 -12.96 -2.33
N LEU A 27 -0.39 -12.92 -1.51
CA LEU A 27 1.01 -12.92 -1.96
C LEU A 27 1.42 -14.19 -2.72
N ASP A 28 0.70 -15.30 -2.51
CA ASP A 28 0.86 -16.57 -3.22
C ASP A 28 0.50 -16.45 -4.70
N ARG A 29 -0.57 -15.72 -5.01
CA ARG A 29 -1.04 -15.47 -6.39
C ARG A 29 -0.41 -14.23 -7.00
N PHE A 30 -0.13 -13.23 -6.16
CA PHE A 30 0.39 -11.94 -6.57
C PHE A 30 1.62 -11.57 -5.72
N PRO A 31 2.80 -12.13 -6.03
CA PRO A 31 3.99 -11.90 -5.23
C PRO A 31 4.49 -10.46 -5.37
N ILE A 32 4.42 -9.71 -4.27
CA ILE A 32 4.83 -8.30 -4.20
C ILE A 32 6.26 -8.22 -3.65
N ARG A 33 7.12 -7.44 -4.31
CA ARG A 33 8.46 -7.09 -3.81
C ARG A 33 8.43 -5.81 -3.00
N GLN A 34 7.69 -4.82 -3.48
CA GLN A 34 7.67 -3.49 -2.91
C GLN A 34 6.29 -2.86 -3.10
N LEU A 35 5.77 -2.26 -2.03
CA LEU A 35 4.54 -1.48 -2.03
C LEU A 35 4.89 -0.06 -1.57
N LYS A 36 4.53 0.94 -2.37
CA LYS A 36 4.66 2.36 -2.01
C LYS A 36 3.28 2.99 -1.87
N LEU A 37 3.11 3.83 -0.88
CA LEU A 37 1.91 4.67 -0.72
C LEU A 37 2.28 6.11 -1.04
N TYR A 38 1.55 6.74 -1.95
CA TYR A 38 1.73 8.13 -2.35
C TYR A 38 0.44 8.89 -2.09
N ASP A 39 0.53 10.06 -1.50
CA ASP A 39 -0.56 11.01 -1.33
C ASP A 39 0.01 12.43 -1.48
N ASN A 40 -0.80 13.35 -2.02
CA ASN A 40 -0.43 14.76 -2.11
C ASN A 40 -0.76 15.52 -0.82
N ASP A 41 -1.60 14.97 0.06
CA ASP A 41 -1.87 15.49 1.40
C ASP A 41 -1.05 14.72 2.45
N GLY A 42 0.15 15.25 2.74
CA GLY A 42 1.09 14.63 3.68
C GLY A 42 0.59 14.57 5.12
N ALA A 43 -0.35 15.43 5.53
CA ALA A 43 -0.92 15.41 6.87
C ALA A 43 -1.89 14.23 7.03
N ARG A 44 -2.70 13.96 6.00
CA ARG A 44 -3.58 12.77 5.96
C ARG A 44 -2.78 11.47 5.93
N GLN A 45 -1.74 11.41 5.11
CA GLN A 45 -0.90 10.21 5.03
C GLN A 45 -0.12 9.93 6.34
N LYS A 46 0.40 10.96 7.02
CA LYS A 46 1.13 10.79 8.29
C LYS A 46 0.27 10.31 9.45
N SER A 47 -1.03 10.60 9.42
CA SER A 47 -1.96 10.29 10.51
C SER A 47 -2.25 8.79 10.61
N ASP A 48 -2.38 8.10 9.46
CA ASP A 48 -2.81 6.69 9.40
C ASP A 48 -1.73 5.71 8.90
N CYS A 49 -0.65 6.18 8.25
CA CYS A 49 0.32 5.26 7.66
C CYS A 49 1.76 5.77 7.73
N ARG A 50 2.41 5.51 8.87
CA ARG A 50 3.88 5.58 8.99
C ARG A 50 4.47 4.30 8.37
N CYS A 51 4.57 4.24 7.04
CA CYS A 51 5.39 3.21 6.40
C CYS A 51 6.87 3.49 6.73
N MET A 52 7.48 2.59 7.49
CA MET A 52 8.94 2.39 7.54
C MET A 52 9.45 1.92 6.17
#